data_AF-A0A210PUB2-F1
#
_entry.id   AF-A0A210PUB2-F1
#
_cell.length_a   1.000
_cell.length_b   1.000
_cell.length_c   1.000
_cell.angle_alpha   90.00
_cell.angle_beta   90.00
_cell.angle_gamma   90.00
#
_symmetry.space_group_name_H-M   'P 1'
#
loop_
_entity.id
_entity.type
_entity.pdbx_description
1 polymer ?
#
loop_
_entity_poly.entity_id
_entity_poly.type
_entity_poly.pdbx_seq_one_letter_code
_entity_poly.pdbx_strand_id
1 'polypeptide(L)'
;MKSSVYKAVSNFLLKTAPEDWRKLPANSASFQLMFGERNKLPFGRLGHDPGLVQLVNYYRGSDILCRKTAMVRLFKDFFKSTSKPPPKWLPESFILCPKDITRNLQKAGEQGAVLVCKSPKPDEREDFLKAAKKLAKQEEKPVIWIAKSSAGSKGEGIMISSNPKELIEFVDKQTQGFIVQRYINNPYLLTGDRKFDIR
;
A
#
# COMPACT_ATOMS: atom_id res chain seq x y z
N MET A 1 -12.89 -15.40 13.44
CA MET A 1 -11.64 -15.06 12.72
C MET A 1 -11.92 -15.02 11.22
N LYS A 2 -11.63 -13.89 10.54
CA LYS A 2 -11.92 -13.71 9.11
C LYS A 2 -10.81 -14.15 8.15
N SER A 3 -9.62 -14.48 8.67
CA SER A 3 -8.47 -14.94 7.86
C SER A 3 -8.56 -16.44 7.55
N SER A 4 -8.54 -16.81 6.26
CA SER A 4 -8.51 -18.22 5.83
C SER A 4 -7.18 -18.90 6.21
N VAL A 5 -6.06 -18.21 6.03
CA VAL A 5 -4.71 -18.72 6.34
C VAL A 5 -4.58 -19.06 7.82
N TYR A 6 -4.85 -18.09 8.71
CA TYR A 6 -4.67 -18.33 10.14
C TYR A 6 -5.76 -19.24 10.74
N LYS A 7 -6.92 -19.38 10.08
CA LYS A 7 -7.89 -20.44 10.40
C LYS A 7 -7.28 -21.83 10.11
N ALA A 8 -6.63 -22.00 8.96
CA ALA A 8 -5.96 -23.25 8.62
C ALA A 8 -4.81 -23.56 9.58
N VAL A 9 -3.97 -22.56 9.91
CA VAL A 9 -2.88 -22.73 10.90
C VAL A 9 -3.43 -23.09 12.27
N SER A 10 -4.47 -22.40 12.74
CA SER A 10 -5.11 -22.73 14.03
C SER A 10 -5.65 -24.16 14.04
N ASN A 11 -6.29 -24.61 12.97
CA ASN A 11 -6.78 -25.98 12.87
C ASN A 11 -5.64 -26.99 12.83
N PHE A 12 -4.54 -26.67 12.16
CA PHE A 12 -3.35 -27.51 12.11
C PHE A 12 -2.76 -27.70 13.51
N LEU A 13 -2.49 -26.61 14.25
CA LEU A 13 -1.92 -26.67 15.60
C LEU A 13 -2.78 -27.51 16.56
N LEU A 14 -4.09 -27.28 16.57
CA LEU A 14 -5.02 -28.03 17.42
C LEU A 14 -5.15 -29.51 17.04
N LYS A 15 -4.88 -29.85 15.77
CA LYS A 15 -4.94 -31.23 15.29
C LYS A 15 -3.64 -32.00 15.51
N THR A 16 -2.49 -31.36 15.30
CA THR A 16 -1.19 -32.04 15.34
C THR A 16 -0.55 -32.07 16.72
N ALA A 17 -0.91 -31.11 17.59
CA ALA A 17 -0.34 -31.00 18.93
C ALA A 17 -1.42 -30.57 19.95
N PRO A 18 -2.46 -31.40 20.16
CA PRO A 18 -3.61 -31.06 21.00
C PRO A 18 -3.25 -30.88 22.49
N GLU A 19 -2.20 -31.55 22.96
CA GLU A 19 -1.71 -31.41 24.34
C GLU A 19 -0.89 -30.12 24.55
N ASP A 20 -0.24 -29.61 23.50
CA ASP A 20 0.61 -28.41 23.56
C ASP A 20 -0.16 -27.13 23.25
N TRP A 21 -1.20 -27.22 22.41
CA TRP A 21 -1.96 -26.07 21.94
C TRP A 21 -3.42 -26.16 22.32
N ARG A 22 -3.90 -25.13 23.02
CA ARG A 22 -5.32 -24.90 23.26
C ARG A 22 -5.73 -23.52 22.76
N LYS A 23 -6.97 -23.42 22.29
CA LYS A 23 -7.55 -22.15 21.88
C LYS A 23 -8.16 -21.42 23.07
N LEU A 24 -7.68 -20.22 23.34
CA LEU A 24 -8.20 -19.37 24.40
C LEU A 24 -9.34 -18.46 23.91
N PRO A 25 -10.17 -17.92 24.82
CA PRO A 25 -11.11 -16.86 24.50
C PRO A 25 -10.39 -15.64 23.91
N ALA A 26 -11.04 -14.93 22.98
CA ALA A 26 -10.42 -13.83 22.23
C ALA A 26 -9.93 -12.65 23.10
N ASN A 27 -10.50 -12.47 24.30
CA ASN A 27 -10.15 -11.40 25.23
C ASN A 27 -9.15 -11.84 26.30
N SER A 28 -8.61 -13.06 26.24
CA SER A 28 -7.59 -13.52 27.17
C SER A 28 -6.31 -12.70 26.98
N ALA A 29 -5.75 -12.19 28.08
CA ALA A 29 -4.47 -11.48 28.08
C ALA A 29 -3.27 -12.44 28.13
N SER A 30 -3.47 -13.62 28.71
CA SER A 30 -2.44 -14.62 28.95
C SER A 30 -2.41 -15.67 27.84
N PHE A 31 -1.66 -15.37 26.78
CA PHE A 31 -1.46 -16.23 25.62
C PHE A 31 0.01 -16.24 25.20
N GLN A 32 0.43 -17.30 24.51
CA GLN A 32 1.75 -17.39 23.88
C GLN A 32 1.72 -16.93 22.40
N LEU A 33 0.61 -17.15 21.69
CA LEU A 33 0.48 -16.81 20.28
C LEU A 33 -0.84 -16.08 20.00
N MET A 34 -0.75 -14.88 19.45
CA MET A 34 -1.88 -14.11 18.97
C MET A 34 -1.92 -14.10 17.44
N PHE A 35 -3.01 -14.61 16.88
CA PHE A 35 -3.39 -14.29 15.52
C PHE A 35 -4.26 -13.04 15.51
N GLY A 36 -3.62 -11.89 15.43
CA GLY A 36 -4.27 -10.59 15.59
C GLY A 36 -5.13 -10.16 14.40
N GLU A 37 -5.92 -9.12 14.63
CA GLU A 37 -6.74 -8.49 13.60
C GLU A 37 -5.90 -7.61 12.66
N ARG A 38 -6.35 -7.46 11.41
CA ARG A 38 -5.62 -6.71 10.37
C ARG A 38 -5.45 -5.22 10.73
N ASN A 39 -6.42 -4.63 11.42
CA ASN A 39 -6.45 -3.21 11.73
C ASN A 39 -6.40 -2.99 13.25
N LYS A 40 -5.65 -1.98 13.69
CA LYS A 40 -5.56 -1.56 15.10
C LYS A 40 -5.16 -2.68 16.08
N LEU A 41 -4.23 -3.55 15.66
CA LEU A 41 -3.66 -4.56 16.54
C LEU A 41 -2.98 -3.86 17.76
N PRO A 42 -3.29 -4.25 19.00
CA PRO A 42 -2.83 -3.58 20.20
C PRO A 42 -1.39 -3.96 20.56
N PHE A 43 -0.41 -3.62 19.70
CA PHE A 43 1.01 -3.97 19.91
C PHE A 43 1.55 -3.52 21.28
N GLY A 44 1.07 -2.39 21.81
CA GLY A 44 1.50 -1.87 23.12
C GLY A 44 1.00 -2.65 24.34
N ARG A 45 0.20 -3.72 24.14
CA ARG A 45 -0.22 -4.63 25.21
C ARG A 45 0.57 -5.94 25.21
N LEU A 46 1.41 -6.16 24.21
CA LEU A 46 2.17 -7.41 24.04
C LEU A 46 3.48 -7.35 24.84
N GLY A 47 3.90 -8.48 25.41
CA GLY A 47 5.17 -8.62 26.12
C GLY A 47 5.17 -8.10 27.56
N HIS A 48 3.99 -7.87 28.15
CA HIS A 48 3.84 -7.37 29.51
C HIS A 48 3.33 -8.42 30.52
N ASP A 49 3.11 -9.67 30.09
CA ASP A 49 2.64 -10.77 30.96
C ASP A 49 3.85 -11.57 31.51
N PRO A 50 4.14 -11.51 32.84
CA PRO A 50 5.29 -12.19 33.43
C PRO A 50 5.27 -13.70 33.23
N GLY A 51 6.40 -14.28 32.79
CA GLY A 51 6.53 -15.73 32.58
C GLY A 51 5.94 -16.25 31.27
N LEU A 52 5.38 -15.38 30.42
CA LEU A 52 4.86 -15.75 29.11
C LEU A 52 5.65 -15.11 27.96
N VAL A 53 6.14 -15.95 27.04
CA VAL A 53 6.67 -15.48 25.76
C VAL A 53 5.51 -15.26 24.80
N GLN A 54 5.23 -14.00 24.45
CA GLN A 54 4.13 -13.63 23.56
C GLN A 54 4.63 -13.37 22.13
N LEU A 55 4.04 -14.07 21.16
CA LEU A 55 4.27 -13.89 19.73
C LEU A 55 2.99 -13.41 19.03
N VAL A 56 3.18 -12.60 17.97
CA VAL A 56 2.08 -12.11 17.13
C VAL A 56 2.42 -12.26 15.65
N ASN A 57 1.40 -12.53 14.84
CA ASN A 57 1.51 -12.81 13.41
C ASN A 57 1.59 -11.57 12.50
N TYR A 58 1.94 -10.41 13.04
CA TYR A 58 2.11 -9.16 12.31
C TYR A 58 3.36 -8.43 12.77
N TYR A 59 4.09 -7.86 11.81
CA TYR A 59 5.15 -6.90 12.11
C TYR A 59 4.56 -5.49 12.22
N ARG A 60 4.78 -4.84 13.37
CA ARG A 60 4.41 -3.43 13.57
C ARG A 60 5.16 -2.56 12.55
N GLY A 61 4.44 -1.71 11.81
CA GLY A 61 5.01 -0.84 10.77
C GLY A 61 5.11 -1.48 9.38
N SER A 62 4.75 -2.75 9.21
CA SER A 62 4.72 -3.42 7.89
C SER A 62 3.74 -2.76 6.89
N ASP A 63 2.82 -1.92 7.37
CA ASP A 63 1.90 -1.15 6.53
C ASP A 63 2.61 -0.14 5.61
N ILE A 64 3.85 0.26 5.93
CA ILE A 64 4.68 1.11 5.08
C ILE A 64 4.97 0.42 3.73
N LEU A 65 5.14 -0.91 3.73
CA LEU A 65 5.36 -1.69 2.51
C LEU A 65 4.04 -2.17 1.90
N CYS A 66 3.03 -2.46 2.73
CA CYS A 66 1.77 -3.06 2.28
C CYS A 66 0.73 -2.06 1.75
N ARG A 67 0.92 -0.74 1.94
CA ARG A 67 0.05 0.30 1.39
C ARG A 67 0.68 0.95 0.16
N LYS A 68 -0.09 1.11 -0.92
CA LYS A 68 0.44 1.57 -2.22
C LYS A 68 1.15 2.92 -2.12
N THR A 69 0.53 3.91 -1.47
CA THR A 69 1.13 5.24 -1.31
C THR A 69 2.35 5.24 -0.41
N ALA A 70 2.34 4.47 0.68
CA ALA A 70 3.48 4.37 1.58
C ALA A 70 4.67 3.67 0.91
N MET A 71 4.41 2.61 0.13
CA MET A 71 5.43 1.88 -0.63
C MET A 71 6.10 2.76 -1.69
N VAL A 72 5.31 3.56 -2.43
CA VAL A 72 5.87 4.51 -3.42
C VAL A 72 6.75 5.55 -2.74
N ARG A 73 6.35 6.10 -1.58
CA ARG A 73 7.18 7.03 -0.80
C ARG A 73 8.48 6.36 -0.35
N LEU A 74 8.36 5.17 0.26
CA LEU A 74 9.52 4.40 0.72
C LEU A 74 10.54 4.19 -0.39
N PHE A 75 10.11 3.75 -1.57
CA PHE A 75 11.03 3.55 -2.69
C PHE A 75 11.64 4.84 -3.20
N LYS A 76 10.85 5.92 -3.36
CA LYS A 76 11.37 7.22 -3.77
C LYS A 76 12.41 7.75 -2.79
N ASP A 77 12.13 7.69 -1.50
CA ASP A 77 13.03 8.13 -0.44
C ASP A 77 14.30 7.29 -0.41
N PHE A 78 14.19 5.97 -0.58
CA PHE A 78 15.33 5.05 -0.66
C PHE A 78 16.25 5.34 -1.85
N PHE A 79 15.70 5.44 -3.06
CA PHE A 79 16.52 5.70 -4.25
C PHE A 79 17.13 7.10 -4.25
N LYS A 80 16.41 8.09 -3.69
CA LYS A 80 16.93 9.44 -3.49
C LYS A 80 18.05 9.49 -2.46
N SER A 81 17.89 8.85 -1.30
CA SER A 81 18.87 8.90 -0.21
C SER A 81 20.15 8.11 -0.53
N THR A 82 20.03 7.04 -1.31
CA THR A 82 21.16 6.21 -1.72
C THR A 82 21.82 6.68 -3.02
N SER A 83 21.31 7.75 -3.66
CA SER A 83 21.73 8.23 -4.98
C SER A 83 21.74 7.13 -6.06
N LYS A 84 20.92 6.07 -5.88
CA LYS A 84 20.79 4.97 -6.83
C LYS A 84 19.66 5.28 -7.81
N PRO A 85 19.85 5.01 -9.11
CA PRO A 85 18.75 5.15 -10.06
C PRO A 85 17.66 4.11 -9.73
N PRO A 86 16.37 4.46 -9.87
CA PRO A 86 15.29 3.48 -9.82
C PRO A 86 15.52 2.37 -10.85
N PRO A 87 15.31 1.10 -10.49
CA PRO A 87 15.55 -0.01 -11.40
C PRO A 87 14.52 -0.04 -12.53
N LYS A 88 14.92 -0.53 -13.71
CA LYS A 88 14.06 -0.60 -14.91
C LYS A 88 12.81 -1.45 -14.72
N TRP A 89 12.83 -2.41 -13.79
CA TRP A 89 11.69 -3.27 -13.49
C TRP A 89 10.59 -2.57 -12.67
N LEU A 90 10.90 -1.44 -12.04
CA LEU A 90 9.96 -0.70 -11.19
C LEU A 90 9.21 0.33 -12.06
N PRO A 91 7.89 0.19 -12.26
CA PRO A 91 7.14 1.15 -13.06
C PRO A 91 7.10 2.52 -12.38
N GLU A 92 7.38 3.57 -13.16
CA GLU A 92 7.34 4.95 -12.70
C GLU A 92 5.97 5.27 -12.08
N SER A 93 5.97 5.89 -10.90
CA SER A 93 4.78 6.04 -10.06
C SER A 93 4.74 7.41 -9.38
N PHE A 94 3.54 7.97 -9.25
CA PHE A 94 3.26 9.29 -8.67
C PHE A 94 2.06 9.21 -7.72
N ILE A 95 2.12 9.96 -6.62
CA ILE A 95 1.05 10.06 -5.63
C ILE A 95 0.22 11.29 -5.97
N LEU A 96 -1.07 11.10 -6.23
CA LEU A 96 -2.01 12.19 -6.46
C LEU A 96 -3.05 12.22 -5.34
N CYS A 97 -3.33 13.43 -4.86
CA CYS A 97 -4.37 13.67 -3.86
C CYS A 97 -5.54 14.41 -4.51
N PRO A 98 -6.79 14.05 -4.18
CA PRO A 98 -7.96 14.83 -4.55
C PRO A 98 -7.83 16.29 -4.06
N LYS A 99 -8.29 17.25 -4.87
CA LYS A 99 -8.19 18.70 -4.57
C LYS A 99 -8.74 19.08 -3.21
N ASP A 100 -9.84 18.46 -2.77
CA ASP A 100 -10.46 18.74 -1.48
C ASP A 100 -9.56 18.35 -0.30
N ILE A 101 -8.81 17.25 -0.45
CA ILE A 101 -7.82 16.82 0.55
C ILE A 101 -6.62 17.76 0.55
N THR A 102 -6.14 18.16 -0.63
CA THR A 102 -5.02 19.09 -0.77
C THR A 102 -5.34 20.45 -0.12
N ARG A 103 -6.56 20.97 -0.31
CA ARG A 103 -7.03 22.22 0.31
C ARG A 103 -7.10 22.12 1.84
N ASN A 104 -7.56 20.98 2.36
CA ASN A 104 -7.66 20.76 3.81
C ASN A 104 -6.28 20.55 4.47
N LEU A 105 -5.34 19.88 3.79
CA LEU A 105 -3.96 19.70 4.27
C LEU A 105 -3.19 21.03 4.31
N GLN A 106 -3.40 21.91 3.34
CA GLN A 106 -2.80 23.25 3.32
C GLN A 106 -3.28 24.11 4.49
N LYS A 107 -4.61 24.09 4.77
CA LYS A 107 -5.19 24.80 5.93
C LYS A 107 -4.72 24.26 7.28
N ALA A 108 -4.53 22.94 7.40
CA ALA A 108 -4.08 22.31 8.65
C ALA A 108 -2.59 22.60 8.96
N GLY A 109 -1.75 22.81 7.94
CA GLY A 109 -0.34 23.16 8.11
C GLY A 109 -0.08 24.53 8.75
N GLU A 110 -1.10 25.39 8.79
CA GLU A 110 -1.03 26.73 9.39
C GLU A 110 -1.39 26.74 10.89
N GLN A 111 -1.95 25.66 11.46
CA GLN A 111 -2.60 25.69 12.79
C GLN A 111 -2.11 24.66 13.83
N GLY A 112 -1.00 23.93 13.65
CA GLY A 112 -0.48 23.16 14.79
C GLY A 112 0.64 22.18 14.52
N ALA A 113 1.65 22.22 15.39
CA ALA A 113 2.72 21.24 15.50
C ALA A 113 2.18 19.84 15.86
N VAL A 114 2.25 18.92 14.91
CA VAL A 114 2.15 17.47 15.18
C VAL A 114 3.31 16.79 14.45
N LEU A 115 4.07 15.97 15.19
CA LEU A 115 5.19 15.14 14.75
C LEU A 115 4.76 14.06 13.73
N VAL A 116 4.29 14.47 12.56
CA VAL A 116 4.06 13.61 11.41
C VAL A 116 5.24 13.78 10.47
N CYS A 117 5.87 12.67 10.07
CA CYS A 117 6.96 12.64 9.10
C CYS A 117 6.70 13.65 7.98
N LYS A 118 7.55 14.69 7.92
CA LYS A 118 7.53 15.74 6.91
C LYS A 118 7.82 15.13 5.54
N SER A 119 6.81 14.56 4.87
CA SER A 119 6.94 14.26 3.45
C SER A 119 6.81 15.59 2.69
N PRO A 120 7.84 16.04 1.96
CA PRO A 120 7.91 17.41 1.43
C PRO A 120 6.91 17.71 0.30
N LYS A 121 6.24 16.69 -0.27
CA LYS A 121 5.15 16.86 -1.24
C LYS A 121 4.10 15.76 -1.08
N PRO A 122 2.91 16.03 -0.51
CA PRO A 122 1.86 15.03 -0.39
C PRO A 122 1.18 14.70 -1.73
N ASP A 123 1.30 15.59 -2.72
CA ASP A 123 0.75 15.49 -4.08
C ASP A 123 1.85 15.77 -5.10
N GLU A 124 1.98 14.89 -6.10
CA GLU A 124 3.02 14.87 -7.13
C GLU A 124 2.45 15.13 -8.53
N ARG A 125 1.27 15.76 -8.63
CA ARG A 125 0.58 16.04 -9.90
C ARG A 125 1.44 16.77 -10.94
N GLU A 126 2.19 17.79 -10.52
CA GLU A 126 3.09 18.52 -11.41
C GLU A 126 4.20 17.63 -11.95
N ASP A 127 4.74 16.77 -11.10
CA ASP A 127 5.84 15.86 -11.43
C ASP A 127 5.34 14.77 -12.38
N PHE A 128 4.12 14.27 -12.17
CA PHE A 128 3.41 13.39 -13.10
C PHE A 128 3.21 14.06 -14.47
N LEU A 129 2.69 15.28 -14.52
CA LEU A 129 2.47 16.00 -15.78
C LEU A 129 3.78 16.27 -16.54
N LYS A 130 4.86 16.59 -15.84
CA LYS A 130 6.20 16.75 -16.43
C LYS A 130 6.70 15.43 -17.02
N ALA A 131 6.61 14.34 -16.27
CA ALA A 131 7.03 13.01 -16.73
C ALA A 131 6.21 12.54 -17.93
N ALA A 132 4.89 12.68 -17.90
CA ALA A 132 4.02 12.32 -19.00
C ALA A 132 4.33 13.11 -20.28
N LYS A 133 4.55 14.43 -20.18
CA LYS A 133 4.97 15.26 -21.31
C LYS A 133 6.34 14.86 -21.87
N LYS A 134 7.29 14.51 -20.99
CA LYS A 134 8.62 14.06 -21.41
C LYS A 134 8.53 12.75 -22.19
N LEU A 135 7.82 11.76 -21.66
CA LEU A 135 7.71 10.44 -22.29
C LEU A 135 6.91 10.51 -23.60
N ALA A 136 5.87 11.34 -23.68
CA ALA A 136 5.13 11.57 -24.92
C ALA A 136 5.98 12.15 -26.07
N LYS A 137 7.11 12.81 -25.76
CA LYS A 137 8.08 13.27 -26.77
C LYS A 137 9.14 12.23 -27.15
N GLN A 138 9.35 11.23 -26.29
CA GLN A 138 10.41 10.24 -26.44
C GLN A 138 9.92 8.92 -27.03
N GLU A 139 8.65 8.57 -26.80
CA GLU A 139 8.07 7.31 -27.23
C GLU A 139 7.18 7.53 -28.46
N GLU A 140 7.34 6.68 -29.48
CA GLU A 140 6.49 6.67 -30.67
C GLU A 140 5.06 6.22 -30.35
N LYS A 141 4.92 5.33 -29.37
CA LYS A 141 3.63 4.81 -28.92
C LYS A 141 3.10 5.61 -27.73
N PRO A 142 1.77 5.78 -27.62
CA PRO A 142 1.17 6.43 -26.44
C PRO A 142 1.56 5.72 -25.15
N VAL A 143 2.09 6.49 -24.19
CA VAL A 143 2.40 6.01 -22.85
C VAL A 143 1.10 5.86 -22.08
N ILE A 144 0.79 4.63 -21.65
CA ILE A 144 -0.42 4.33 -20.91
C ILE A 144 -0.12 4.35 -19.40
N TRP A 145 -1.04 4.91 -18.62
CA TRP A 145 -0.94 5.01 -17.17
C TRP A 145 -2.16 4.36 -16.51
N ILE A 146 -2.00 3.98 -15.25
CA ILE A 146 -3.04 3.39 -14.42
C ILE A 146 -3.13 4.12 -13.08
N ALA A 147 -4.31 4.67 -12.78
CA ALA A 147 -4.65 5.22 -11.47
C ALA A 147 -5.24 4.12 -10.58
N LYS A 148 -4.71 3.95 -9.37
CA LYS A 148 -5.17 2.96 -8.38
C LYS A 148 -5.34 3.62 -7.03
N SER A 149 -6.46 3.36 -6.37
CA SER A 149 -6.67 3.79 -4.99
C SER A 149 -5.61 3.19 -4.05
N SER A 150 -5.17 3.98 -3.06
CA SER A 150 -4.34 3.46 -1.97
C SER A 150 -5.07 2.42 -1.10
N ALA A 151 -6.40 2.51 -0.99
CA ALA A 151 -7.20 1.52 -0.27
C ALA A 151 -7.38 0.20 -1.05
N GLY A 152 -7.78 -0.84 -0.32
CA GLY A 152 -8.07 -2.15 -0.87
C GLY A 152 -9.43 -2.18 -1.55
N SER A 153 -9.49 -1.75 -2.81
CA SER A 153 -10.73 -1.68 -3.61
C SER A 153 -11.05 -2.96 -4.42
N LYS A 154 -10.30 -4.05 -4.22
CA LYS A 154 -10.52 -5.36 -4.89
C LYS A 154 -10.69 -5.29 -6.43
N GLY A 155 -10.11 -4.29 -7.08
CA GLY A 155 -10.22 -4.09 -8.54
C GLY A 155 -11.14 -2.95 -8.95
N GLU A 156 -11.98 -2.44 -8.06
CA GLU A 156 -12.79 -1.24 -8.29
C GLU A 156 -11.96 0.03 -8.16
N GLY A 157 -12.44 1.14 -8.74
CA GLY A 157 -11.76 2.44 -8.64
C GLY A 157 -10.38 2.44 -9.28
N ILE A 158 -10.25 1.78 -10.44
CA ILE A 158 -9.05 1.82 -11.29
C ILE A 158 -9.42 2.52 -12.58
N MET A 159 -8.55 3.41 -13.05
CA MET A 159 -8.64 3.99 -14.39
C MET A 159 -7.35 3.72 -15.14
N ILE A 160 -7.47 3.26 -16.39
CA ILE A 160 -6.35 3.14 -17.32
C ILE A 160 -6.61 4.15 -18.43
N SER A 161 -5.66 5.04 -18.68
CA SER A 161 -5.76 6.03 -19.76
C SER A 161 -4.37 6.45 -20.23
N SER A 162 -4.26 6.80 -21.50
CA SER A 162 -3.08 7.48 -22.05
C SER A 162 -3.14 9.00 -21.90
N ASN A 163 -4.28 9.56 -21.47
CA ASN A 163 -4.48 10.99 -21.26
C ASN A 163 -4.25 11.37 -19.78
N PRO A 164 -3.17 12.11 -19.46
CA PRO A 164 -2.89 12.52 -18.08
C PRO A 164 -4.00 13.35 -17.42
N LYS A 165 -4.77 14.11 -18.21
CA LYS A 165 -5.85 14.96 -17.69
C LYS A 165 -7.03 14.12 -17.19
N GLU A 166 -7.43 13.08 -17.93
CA GLU A 166 -8.50 12.16 -17.52
C GLU A 166 -8.17 11.48 -16.19
N LEU A 167 -6.92 11.05 -16.00
CA LEU A 167 -6.47 10.42 -14.76
C LEU A 167 -6.54 11.40 -13.58
N ILE A 168 -6.13 12.65 -13.82
CA ILE A 168 -6.21 13.73 -12.84
C ILE A 168 -7.66 14.01 -12.45
N GLU A 169 -8.55 14.17 -13.42
CA GLU A 169 -9.97 14.42 -13.19
C GLU A 169 -10.65 13.25 -12.48
N PHE A 170 -10.26 12.02 -12.83
CA PHE A 170 -10.73 10.82 -12.16
C PHE A 170 -10.33 10.80 -10.69
N VAL A 171 -9.07 11.12 -10.36
CA VAL A 171 -8.58 11.20 -8.97
C VAL A 171 -9.24 12.34 -8.21
N ASP A 172 -9.48 13.49 -8.84
CA ASP A 172 -10.11 14.64 -8.20
C ASP A 172 -11.55 14.37 -7.76
N LYS A 173 -12.24 13.42 -8.41
CA LYS A 173 -13.60 12.96 -8.02
C LYS A 173 -13.60 11.97 -6.86
N GLN A 174 -12.43 11.62 -6.29
CA GLN A 174 -12.29 10.59 -5.26
C GLN A 174 -12.14 11.20 -3.87
N THR A 175 -12.30 10.37 -2.84
CA THR A 175 -12.23 10.77 -1.43
C THR A 175 -10.93 10.36 -0.73
N GLN A 176 -9.97 9.80 -1.48
CA GLN A 176 -8.73 9.24 -0.95
C GLN A 176 -7.57 9.42 -1.91
N GLY A 177 -6.34 9.25 -1.43
CA GLY A 177 -5.14 9.33 -2.27
C GLY A 177 -4.99 8.16 -3.24
N PHE A 178 -4.47 8.47 -4.42
CA PHE A 178 -4.24 7.52 -5.52
C PHE A 178 -2.77 7.43 -5.88
N ILE A 179 -2.38 6.29 -6.44
CA ILE A 179 -1.15 6.16 -7.21
C ILE A 179 -1.50 6.20 -8.69
N VAL A 180 -0.85 7.08 -9.45
CA VAL A 180 -0.77 6.99 -10.91
C VAL A 180 0.56 6.36 -11.28
N GLN A 181 0.52 5.22 -11.97
CA GLN A 181 1.68 4.41 -12.29
C GLN A 181 1.71 4.12 -13.79
N ARG A 182 2.90 4.04 -14.38
CA ARG A 182 3.06 3.61 -15.77
C ARG A 182 2.48 2.21 -15.95
N TYR A 183 1.57 2.05 -16.90
CA TYR A 183 0.91 0.78 -17.17
C TYR A 183 1.78 -0.09 -18.09
N ILE A 184 1.91 -1.37 -17.77
CA ILE A 184 2.58 -2.36 -18.62
C ILE A 184 1.62 -2.74 -19.74
N ASN A 185 1.76 -2.05 -20.88
CA ASN A 185 0.94 -2.21 -22.09
C ASN A 185 1.48 -3.27 -23.06
N ASN A 186 2.65 -3.88 -22.78
CA ASN A 186 3.18 -5.03 -23.48
C ASN A 186 3.47 -6.19 -22.50
N PRO A 187 2.44 -6.78 -21.86
CA PRO A 187 2.63 -7.90 -20.95
C PRO A 187 2.96 -9.19 -21.70
N TYR A 188 3.62 -10.14 -21.03
CA TYR A 188 3.64 -11.53 -21.51
C TYR A 188 2.22 -12.10 -21.42
N LEU A 189 1.77 -12.74 -22.49
CA LEU A 189 0.44 -13.33 -22.59
C LEU A 189 0.54 -14.86 -22.54
N LEU A 190 -0.33 -15.47 -21.74
CA LEU A 190 -0.57 -16.91 -21.82
C LEU A 190 -1.41 -17.20 -23.07
N THR A 191 -1.43 -18.48 -23.48
CA THR A 191 -2.31 -18.96 -24.55
C THR A 191 -3.75 -18.48 -24.35
N GLY A 192 -4.35 -17.96 -25.42
CA GLY A 192 -5.65 -17.29 -25.37
C GLY A 192 -5.58 -15.80 -25.02
N ASP A 193 -4.43 -15.15 -25.25
CA ASP A 193 -4.21 -13.71 -25.11
C ASP A 193 -4.54 -13.14 -23.71
N ARG A 194 -4.27 -13.94 -22.67
CA ARG A 194 -4.59 -13.58 -21.29
C ARG A 194 -3.37 -13.06 -20.53
N LYS A 195 -3.53 -11.87 -19.94
CA LYS A 195 -2.61 -11.30 -18.96
C LYS A 195 -2.71 -12.03 -17.62
N PHE A 196 -1.60 -12.09 -16.88
CA PHE A 196 -1.53 -12.63 -15.52
C PHE A 196 -0.59 -11.80 -14.63
N ASP A 197 -0.59 -12.09 -13.33
CA ASP A 197 0.43 -11.67 -12.37
C ASP A 197 0.93 -12.88 -11.56
N ILE A 198 2.13 -12.75 -10.98
CA ILE A 198 2.73 -13.75 -10.11
C ILE A 198 2.52 -13.33 -8.66
N ARG A 199 2.01 -14.25 -7.83
CA ARG A 199 1.55 -13.95 -6.47
C ARG A 199 2.49 -14.34 -5.35
#